data_AF-A0A450WFC7-F1
#
_entry.id   AF-A0A450WFC7-F1
#
_cell.length_a   1.000
_cell.length_b   1.000
_cell.length_c   1.000
_cell.angle_alpha   90.00
_cell.angle_beta   90.00
_cell.angle_gamma   90.00
#
_symmetry.space_group_name_H-M   'P 1'
#
loop_
_entity.id
_entity.type
_entity.pdbx_description
1 polymer ?
#
loop_
_entity_poly.entity_id
_entity_poly.type
_entity_poly.pdbx_seq_one_letter_code
_entity_poly.pdbx_strand_id
1 'polypeptide(L)' 'MWQDPIVQETRRLREEYAARFKGDSDAIFQDVLMRRIDHKERLVSFKPREPRQWKDAGEGK' A
#
# COMPACT_ATOMS: atom_id res chain seq x y z
N MET A 1 21.14 -5.13 -9.10
CA MET A 1 19.71 -4.73 -9.01
C MET A 1 19.44 -3.57 -8.04
N TRP A 2 20.32 -3.25 -7.08
CA TRP A 2 20.10 -2.09 -6.17
C TRP A 2 20.57 -0.74 -6.75
N GLN A 3 21.38 -0.77 -7.81
CA GLN A 3 21.74 0.43 -8.59
C GLN A 3 20.76 0.74 -9.73
N ASP A 4 19.59 0.11 -9.76
CA ASP A 4 18.56 0.47 -10.74
C ASP A 4 18.14 1.94 -10.53
N PRO A 5 18.09 2.78 -11.57
CA PRO A 5 17.70 4.19 -11.45
C PRO A 5 16.36 4.41 -10.73
N ILE A 6 15.37 3.54 -10.94
CA ILE A 6 14.04 3.64 -10.32
C ILE A 6 14.13 3.35 -8.82
N VAL A 7 14.95 2.37 -8.44
CA VAL A 7 15.16 2.01 -7.03
C VAL A 7 15.88 3.12 -6.29
N GLN A 8 16.88 3.74 -6.92
CA GLN A 8 17.61 4.87 -6.34
C GLN A 8 16.69 6.07 -6.12
N GLU A 9 15.88 6.43 -7.10
CA GLU A 9 14.93 7.54 -6.99
C GLU A 9 13.88 7.27 -5.90
N THR A 10 13.34 6.05 -5.86
CA THR A 10 12.37 5.65 -4.82
C THR A 10 12.99 5.75 -3.42
N ARG A 11 14.26 5.34 -3.24
CA ARG A 11 14.96 5.44 -1.96
C ARG A 11 15.18 6.90 -1.56
N ARG A 12 15.62 7.72 -2.50
CA ARG A 12 15.80 9.16 -2.27
C ARG A 12 14.50 9.81 -1.78
N LEU A 13 13.38 9.57 -2.46
CA LEU A 13 12.08 10.09 -2.06
C LEU A 13 11.65 9.60 -0.67
N ARG A 14 11.95 8.34 -0.32
CA ARG A 14 11.68 7.79 1.01
C ARG A 14 12.53 8.45 2.10
N GLU A 15 13.81 8.67 1.83
CA GLU A 15 14.73 9.33 2.76
C GLU A 15 14.34 10.79 2.98
N GLU A 16 14.04 11.53 1.90
CA GLU A 16 13.56 12.91 1.98
C GLU A 16 12.25 13.01 2.77
N TYR A 17 11.34 12.04 2.61
CA TYR A 17 10.10 11.99 3.38
C TYR A 17 10.35 11.66 4.85
N ALA A 18 11.16 10.64 5.16
CA ALA A 18 11.49 10.24 6.52
C ALA A 18 12.26 11.33 7.29
N ALA A 19 13.10 12.11 6.59
CA ALA A 19 13.83 13.24 7.18
C ALA A 19 12.89 14.31 7.78
N ARG A 20 11.70 14.51 7.20
CA ARG A 20 10.69 15.44 7.73
C ARG A 20 10.20 15.02 9.12
N PHE A 21 10.23 13.72 9.41
CA PHE A 21 9.85 13.14 10.68
C PHE A 21 11.06 12.75 11.55
N LYS A 22 12.28 13.17 11.16
CA LYS A 22 13.54 12.82 11.84
C LYS A 22 13.74 11.31 11.98
N GLY A 23 13.18 10.51 11.07
CA GLY A 23 13.22 9.06 11.11
C GLY A 23 12.29 8.40 12.14
N ASP A 24 11.37 9.16 12.76
CA ASP A 24 10.37 8.60 13.67
C ASP A 24 9.31 7.81 12.88
N SER A 25 9.32 6.49 13.05
CA SER A 25 8.40 5.57 12.37
C SER A 25 6.94 5.78 12.78
N ASP A 26 6.69 6.14 14.04
CA ASP A 26 5.33 6.32 14.55
C ASP A 26 4.73 7.60 13.98
N ALA A 27 5.51 8.68 13.93
CA ALA A 27 5.08 9.95 13.34
C ALA A 27 4.78 9.82 11.84
N ILE A 28 5.59 9.06 11.10
CA ILE A 28 5.33 8.73 9.69
C ILE A 28 4.01 7.96 9.54
N PHE A 29 3.79 6.95 10.39
CA PHE A 29 2.57 6.15 10.35
C PHE A 29 1.32 7.00 10.61
N GLN A 30 1.38 7.91 11.60
CA GLN A 30 0.27 8.82 11.89
C GLN A 30 -0.02 9.78 10.73
N ASP A 31 0.99 10.33 10.06
CA ASP A 31 0.79 11.18 8.86
C ASP A 31 0.11 10.41 7.73
N VAL A 32 0.51 9.15 7.49
CA VAL A 32 -0.13 8.29 6.49
C VAL A 32 -1.60 8.01 6.83
N LEU A 33 -1.90 7.78 8.12
CA LEU A 33 -3.28 7.59 8.58
C LEU A 33 -4.13 8.87 8.38
N MET A 34 -3.58 10.03 8.71
CA MET A 34 -4.27 11.32 8.53
C MET A 34 -4.61 11.56 7.06
N ARG A 35 -3.64 11.38 6.14
CA ARG A 35 -3.86 11.52 4.69
C ARG A 35 -4.92 10.56 4.15
N ARG A 36 -5.00 9.36 4.72
CA ARG A 36 -6.03 8.37 4.36
C ARG A 36 -7.43 8.80 4.81
N ILE A 37 -7.53 9.46 5.97
CA ILE A 37 -8.81 9.99 6.49
C ILE A 37 -9.28 11.18 5.66
N ASP A 38 -8.36 12.06 5.24
CA ASP A 38 -8.70 13.23 4.43
C ASP A 38 -9.20 12.86 3.03
N HIS A 39 -8.67 11.79 2.43
CA HIS A 39 -9.01 11.33 1.08
C HIS A 39 -9.85 10.05 1.07
N LYS A 40 -11.04 10.09 1.68
CA LYS A 40 -11.93 8.92 1.74
C LYS A 40 -12.34 8.40 0.37
N GLU A 41 -12.45 9.26 -0.65
CA GLU A 41 -12.79 8.84 -2.02
C GLU A 41 -11.75 7.94 -2.69
N ARG A 42 -10.50 7.94 -2.20
CA ARG A 42 -9.40 7.11 -2.74
C ARG A 42 -9.36 5.70 -2.15
N LEU A 43 -10.20 5.42 -1.15
CA LEU A 43 -10.28 4.11 -0.53
C LEU A 43 -11.11 3.17 -1.41
N VAL A 44 -10.44 2.39 -2.26
CA VAL A 44 -11.09 1.33 -3.03
C VAL A 44 -11.40 0.17 -2.09
N SER A 45 -12.69 -0.07 -1.84
CA SER A 45 -13.17 -1.28 -1.16
C SER A 45 -13.76 -2.24 -2.20
N PHE A 46 -13.27 -3.47 -2.21
CA PHE A 46 -13.86 -4.53 -3.02
C PHE A 46 -14.90 -5.27 -2.17
N LYS A 47 -15.99 -5.70 -2.81
CA LYS A 47 -16.93 -6.62 -2.15
C LYS A 47 -16.20 -7.92 -1.78
N PRO A 48 -16.53 -8.55 -0.63
CA PRO A 48 -16.01 -9.86 -0.30
C PRO A 48 -16.26 -10.84 -1.45
N ARG A 49 -15.29 -11.72 -1.70
CA ARG A 49 -15.45 -12.77 -2.71
C ARG A 49 -16.48 -13.77 -2.21
N GLU A 50 -17.49 -14.07 -3.03
CA GLU A 50 -18.45 -15.11 -2.68
C GLU A 50 -17.74 -16.47 -2.61
N PRO A 51 -18.00 -17.28 -1.58
CA PRO A 51 -17.42 -18.61 -1.48
C PRO A 51 -17.89 -19.44 -2.68
N ARG A 52 -16.96 -19.88 -3.51
CA ARG A 52 -17.25 -20.90 -4.52
C ARG A 52 -17.71 -22.14 -3.78
N GLN A 53 -18.91 -22.62 -4.10
CA GLN A 53 -19.37 -23.91 -3.63
C GLN A 53 -18.39 -24.95 -4.20
N TRP A 54 -17.88 -25.84 -3.34
CA TRP A 54 -16.92 -26.90 -3.71
C TRP A 54 -17.37 -27.69 -4.96
N LYS A 55 -18.68 -27.80 -5.17
CA LYS A 55 -19.30 -28.50 -6.30
C LYS A 55 -18.98 -27.88 -7.68
N ASP A 56 -18.64 -26.60 -7.74
CA ASP A 56 -18.36 -25.90 -9.01
C ASP A 56 -16.88 -25.97 -9.45
N ALA A 57 -16.01 -26.57 -8.62
CA ALA A 57 -14.57 -26.69 -8.90
C ALA A 57 -14.21 -27.94 -9.73
N GLY A 58 -15.18 -28.83 -10.00
CA GLY A 58 -14.96 -30.14 -10.61
C GLY A 58 -15.43 -30.31 -12.05
N GLU A 59 -16.23 -29.40 -12.61
CA GLU A 59 -16.76 -29.50 -13.98
C GLU A 59 -16.11 -28.46 -14.90
N GLY A 60 -14.84 -28.71 -15.20
CA GLY A 60 -14.10 -28.01 -16.24
C GLY A 60 -13.18 -28.99 -16.95
N LYS A 61 -13.78 -29.91 -17.73
CA LYS A 61 -13.12 -30.62 -18.81
C LYS A 61 -13.67 -30.14 -20.14
#